data_AF-A0A915HM11-F1
#
_entry.id   AF-A0A915HM11-F1
#
_cell.length_a   1.000
_cell.length_b   1.000
_cell.length_c   1.000
_cell.angle_alpha   90.00
_cell.angle_beta   90.00
_cell.angle_gamma   90.00
#
_symmetry.space_group_name_H-M   'P 1'
#
loop_
_entity.id
_entity.type
_entity.pdbx_description
1 polymer ?
#
loop_
_entity_poly.entity_id
_entity_poly.type
_entity_poly.pdbx_seq_one_letter_code
_entity_poly.pdbx_strand_id
1 'polypeptide(L)'
;MNPFANFSCNSSQIYCEGPILKAVQEARLFNDSKYFVDMPLKFDPMATLKDFEKVVDKIKDDRDLLSKFVDSHFSPPGTDLETCVPDDWKPSFFGLSKVKDEKFRFWAEQLHLMWKDLCRQIRALAWKVGKK
;
A
#
# COMPACT_ATOMS: atom_id res chain seq x y z
N MET A 1 -26.98 1.57 16.72
CA MET A 1 -26.20 0.52 16.03
C MET A 1 -25.24 1.22 15.08
N ASN A 2 -23.94 1.08 15.32
CA ASN A 2 -22.90 1.73 14.52
C ASN A 2 -22.60 0.86 13.28
N PRO A 3 -22.81 1.34 12.04
CA PRO A 3 -22.55 0.59 10.82
C PRO A 3 -21.06 0.27 10.57
N PHE A 4 -20.15 0.83 11.39
CA PHE A 4 -18.71 0.57 11.30
C PHE A 4 -18.20 -0.51 12.27
N ALA A 5 -19.06 -1.03 13.17
CA ALA A 5 -18.65 -1.96 14.22
C ALA A 5 -18.48 -3.42 13.76
N ASN A 6 -18.38 -3.70 12.45
CA ASN A 6 -18.12 -5.05 11.97
C ASN A 6 -17.29 -5.08 10.66
N PHE A 7 -16.31 -4.19 10.54
CA PHE A 7 -15.20 -4.44 9.61
C PHE A 7 -14.29 -5.48 10.25
N SER A 8 -14.53 -6.74 9.94
CA SER A 8 -13.59 -7.82 10.17
C SER A 8 -12.21 -7.37 9.66
N CYS A 9 -11.26 -7.17 10.57
CA CYS A 9 -9.92 -6.66 10.29
C CYS A 9 -9.05 -7.74 9.63
N ASN A 10 -9.52 -8.34 8.54
CA ASN A 10 -8.80 -9.41 7.85
C ASN A 10 -7.50 -8.91 7.22
N SER A 11 -7.42 -7.61 6.94
CA SER A 11 -6.18 -6.97 6.49
C SER A 11 -5.09 -7.00 7.57
N SER A 12 -5.41 -6.92 8.86
CA SER A 12 -4.38 -7.03 9.92
C SER A 12 -3.81 -8.46 10.00
N GLN A 13 -4.62 -9.46 9.70
CA GLN A 13 -4.19 -10.87 9.57
C GLN A 13 -3.30 -11.11 8.35
N ILE A 14 -3.18 -10.14 7.44
CA ILE A 14 -2.28 -10.24 6.28
C ILE A 14 -1.04 -9.38 6.46
N TYR A 15 -1.20 -8.14 6.96
CA TYR A 15 -0.14 -7.13 6.96
C TYR A 15 0.44 -6.77 8.34
N CYS A 16 -0.18 -7.21 9.45
CA CYS A 16 0.27 -6.87 10.81
C CYS A 16 0.81 -8.08 11.58
N GLU A 17 0.00 -9.13 11.74
CA GLU A 17 0.29 -10.19 12.72
C GLU A 17 0.01 -11.63 12.25
N GLY A 18 -0.47 -11.82 11.03
CA GLY A 18 -0.90 -13.14 10.58
C GLY A 18 0.12 -13.92 9.75
N PRO A 19 -0.28 -15.13 9.30
CA PRO A 19 0.65 -16.16 8.86
C PRO A 19 1.32 -15.84 7.52
N ILE A 20 0.68 -15.07 6.65
CA ILE A 20 1.25 -14.67 5.36
C ILE A 20 2.45 -13.75 5.56
N LEU A 21 2.29 -12.68 6.35
CA LEU A 21 3.39 -11.77 6.68
C LEU A 21 4.55 -12.53 7.28
N LYS A 22 4.27 -13.39 8.26
CA LYS A 22 5.29 -14.19 8.94
C LYS A 22 6.09 -15.03 7.93
N ALA A 23 5.41 -15.79 7.07
CA ALA A 23 6.07 -16.61 6.06
C ALA A 23 6.93 -15.78 5.09
N VAL A 24 6.43 -14.64 4.61
CA VAL A 24 7.15 -13.76 3.68
C VAL A 24 8.41 -13.16 4.32
N GLN A 25 8.30 -12.68 5.56
CA GLN A 25 9.41 -12.05 6.28
C GLN A 25 10.47 -13.08 6.70
N GLU A 26 10.07 -14.25 7.22
CA GLU A 26 10.99 -15.32 7.61
C GLU A 26 11.74 -15.90 6.42
N ALA A 27 11.07 -16.04 5.27
CA ALA A 27 11.69 -16.49 4.02
C ALA A 27 12.59 -15.43 3.33
N ARG A 28 12.63 -14.21 3.89
CA ARG A 28 13.32 -13.03 3.30
C ARG A 28 13.04 -12.93 1.81
N LEU A 29 11.74 -12.95 1.45
CA LEU A 29 11.34 -12.97 0.05
C LEU A 29 11.81 -11.68 -0.67
N PHE A 30 11.82 -10.57 0.06
CA PHE A 30 12.28 -9.26 -0.39
C PHE A 30 13.37 -8.73 0.54
N ASN A 31 14.28 -7.91 0.01
CA ASN A 31 15.35 -7.28 0.80
C ASN A 31 14.83 -6.16 1.73
N ASP A 32 13.79 -5.46 1.29
CA ASP A 32 13.13 -4.41 2.07
C ASP A 32 11.93 -5.02 2.81
N SER A 33 11.94 -4.92 4.14
CA SER A 33 10.87 -5.46 5.00
C SER A 33 9.53 -4.73 4.77
N LYS A 34 9.55 -3.51 4.23
CA LYS A 34 8.36 -2.75 3.88
C LYS A 34 7.78 -3.17 2.52
N TYR A 35 8.58 -3.76 1.64
CA TYR A 35 8.17 -4.08 0.26
C TYR A 35 6.87 -4.88 0.22
N PHE A 36 6.78 -5.98 0.96
CA PHE A 36 5.57 -6.81 1.00
C PHE A 36 4.37 -6.08 1.62
N VAL A 37 4.59 -5.28 2.66
CA VAL A 37 3.52 -4.58 3.38
C VAL A 37 2.85 -3.53 2.49
N ASP A 38 3.60 -2.99 1.52
CA ASP A 38 3.10 -2.05 0.53
C ASP A 38 2.50 -2.72 -0.72
N MET A 39 2.50 -4.06 -0.82
CA MET A 39 1.89 -4.78 -1.93
C MET A 39 0.36 -4.84 -1.78
N PRO A 40 -0.44 -4.23 -2.68
CA PRO A 40 -1.89 -4.29 -2.58
C PRO A 40 -2.42 -5.68 -2.89
N LEU A 41 -3.46 -6.12 -2.20
CA LEU A 41 -4.15 -7.38 -2.54
C LEU A 41 -4.75 -7.31 -3.95
N LYS A 42 -4.84 -8.46 -4.61
CA LYS A 42 -5.61 -8.66 -5.86
C LYS A 42 -7.01 -9.22 -5.61
N PHE A 43 -7.23 -9.82 -4.45
CA PHE A 43 -8.47 -10.47 -4.05
C PHE A 43 -8.90 -10.03 -2.65
N ASP A 44 -10.13 -10.36 -2.29
CA ASP A 44 -10.64 -10.14 -0.93
C ASP A 44 -9.70 -10.75 0.14
N PRO A 45 -9.45 -10.07 1.27
CA PRO A 45 -8.59 -10.58 2.33
C PRO A 45 -8.95 -11.99 2.81
N MET A 46 -10.24 -12.32 2.96
CA MET A 46 -10.66 -13.65 3.41
C MET A 46 -10.40 -14.71 2.36
N ALA A 47 -10.63 -14.40 1.08
CA ALA A 47 -10.30 -15.32 0.00
C ALA A 47 -8.79 -15.62 -0.03
N THR A 48 -7.96 -14.59 0.12
CA THR A 48 -6.50 -14.72 0.14
C THR A 48 -6.01 -15.55 1.32
N LEU A 49 -6.54 -15.32 2.52
CA LEU A 49 -6.23 -16.10 3.72
C LEU A 49 -6.62 -17.57 3.52
N LYS A 50 -7.84 -17.83 3.02
CA LYS A 50 -8.33 -19.19 2.74
C LYS A 50 -7.51 -19.92 1.68
N ASP A 51 -7.03 -19.20 0.66
CA ASP A 51 -6.18 -19.79 -0.36
C ASP A 51 -4.78 -20.09 0.19
N PHE A 52 -4.26 -19.25 1.10
CA PHE A 52 -3.01 -19.50 1.79
C PHE A 52 -3.06 -20.74 2.69
N GLU A 53 -4.15 -20.95 3.44
CA GLU A 53 -4.35 -22.14 4.28
C GLU A 53 -4.18 -23.46 3.51
N LYS A 54 -4.51 -23.49 2.22
CA LYS A 54 -4.38 -24.69 1.38
C LYS A 54 -2.93 -25.01 0.99
N VAL A 55 -2.03 -24.03 1.06
CA VAL A 55 -0.64 -24.13 0.59
C VAL A 55 0.39 -23.94 1.69
N VAL A 56 0.00 -23.47 2.88
CA VAL A 56 0.89 -23.10 3.98
C VAL A 56 1.86 -24.21 4.39
N ASP A 57 1.40 -25.47 4.44
CA ASP A 57 2.26 -26.58 4.83
C ASP A 57 3.30 -26.94 3.76
N LYS A 58 3.01 -26.69 2.49
CA LYS A 58 3.95 -26.90 1.39
C LYS A 58 4.96 -25.76 1.28
N ILE A 59 4.52 -24.54 1.59
CA ILE A 59 5.33 -23.32 1.54
C ILE A 59 6.49 -23.33 2.55
N LYS A 60 6.33 -23.99 3.70
CA LYS A 60 7.38 -24.07 4.74
C LYS A 60 8.71 -24.57 4.19
N ASP A 61 8.67 -25.49 3.23
CA ASP A 61 9.86 -26.12 2.65
C ASP A 61 10.15 -25.63 1.21
N ASP A 62 9.31 -24.77 0.63
CA ASP A 62 9.40 -24.32 -0.76
C ASP A 62 9.20 -22.79 -0.88
N ARG A 63 10.33 -22.07 -0.93
CA ARG A 63 10.37 -20.61 -1.11
C ARG A 63 9.83 -20.18 -2.48
N ASP A 64 9.98 -21.00 -3.52
CA ASP A 64 9.50 -20.66 -4.86
C ASP A 64 7.98 -20.74 -4.93
N LEU A 65 7.38 -21.68 -4.20
CA LEU A 65 5.92 -21.76 -4.04
C LEU A 65 5.38 -20.53 -3.31
N LEU A 66 6.06 -20.03 -2.28
CA LEU A 66 5.71 -18.79 -1.60
C LEU A 66 5.78 -17.59 -2.54
N SER A 67 6.85 -17.48 -3.34
CA SER A 67 6.99 -16.43 -4.34
C SER A 67 5.82 -16.44 -5.32
N LYS A 68 5.48 -17.61 -5.86
CA LYS A 68 4.34 -17.75 -6.78
C LYS A 68 3.01 -17.38 -6.13
N PHE A 69 2.81 -17.75 -4.86
CA PHE A 69 1.62 -17.36 -4.11
C PHE A 69 1.52 -15.83 -3.96
N VAL A 70 2.62 -15.18 -3.59
CA VAL A 70 2.67 -13.72 -3.46
C VAL A 70 2.39 -13.05 -4.81
N ASP A 71 3.06 -13.51 -5.87
CA ASP A 71 2.86 -12.97 -7.22
C ASP A 71 1.43 -13.15 -7.73
N SER A 72 0.74 -14.23 -7.37
CA SER A 72 -0.64 -14.45 -7.80
C SER A 72 -1.67 -13.65 -7.00
N HIS A 73 -1.44 -13.39 -5.70
CA HIS A 73 -2.43 -12.76 -4.81
C HIS A 73 -2.18 -11.28 -4.51
N PHE A 74 -0.97 -10.78 -4.76
CA PHE A 74 -0.57 -9.42 -4.47
C PHE A 74 -0.08 -8.70 -5.74
N SER A 75 -0.38 -7.42 -5.83
CA SER A 75 0.12 -6.53 -6.88
C SER A 75 1.42 -5.88 -6.44
N PRO A 76 2.28 -5.42 -7.37
CA PRO A 76 3.48 -4.67 -7.01
C PRO A 76 3.15 -3.43 -6.15
N PRO A 77 4.07 -3.01 -5.25
CA PRO A 77 3.87 -1.83 -4.42
C PRO A 77 3.56 -0.57 -5.24
N GLY A 78 2.65 0.26 -4.74
CA GLY A 78 2.27 1.54 -5.37
C GLY A 78 1.35 1.40 -6.59
N THR A 79 0.95 0.19 -6.99
CA THR A 79 -0.01 0.01 -8.09
C THR A 79 -1.43 0.43 -7.73
N ASP A 80 -1.73 0.60 -6.46
CA ASP A 80 -2.97 1.13 -5.89
C ASP A 80 -3.00 2.67 -5.83
N LEU A 81 -1.90 3.34 -6.16
CA LEU A 81 -1.78 4.78 -6.11
C LEU A 81 -1.75 5.39 -7.51
N GLU A 82 -2.55 6.43 -7.71
CA GLU A 82 -2.55 7.26 -8.92
C GLU A 82 -2.00 8.65 -8.58
N THR A 83 -1.30 9.26 -9.54
CA THR A 83 -0.84 10.65 -9.40
C THR A 83 -2.03 11.60 -9.42
N CYS A 84 -2.04 12.58 -8.52
CA CYS A 84 -3.05 13.64 -8.51
C CYS A 84 -2.39 15.02 -8.52
N VAL A 85 -3.21 16.05 -8.69
CA VAL A 85 -2.87 17.43 -8.34
C VAL A 85 -3.91 17.87 -7.34
N PRO A 86 -3.53 18.37 -6.14
CA PRO A 86 -4.51 18.84 -5.17
C PRO A 86 -5.32 20.00 -5.75
N ASP A 87 -6.64 20.01 -5.55
CA ASP A 87 -7.56 21.01 -6.13
C ASP A 87 -7.23 22.45 -5.70
N ASP A 88 -6.65 22.62 -4.53
CA ASP A 88 -6.26 23.90 -3.94
C ASP A 88 -4.81 24.30 -4.25
N TRP A 89 -4.06 23.46 -4.97
CA TRP A 89 -2.67 23.74 -5.27
C TRP A 89 -2.54 24.89 -6.27
N LYS A 90 -1.66 25.85 -5.96
CA LYS A 90 -1.36 27.00 -6.81
C LYS A 90 0.15 27.10 -7.00
N PRO A 91 0.66 27.40 -8.20
CA PRO A 91 2.10 27.45 -8.47
C PRO A 91 2.84 28.54 -7.69
N SER A 92 2.12 29.58 -7.27
CA SER A 92 2.64 30.64 -6.39
C SER A 92 1.66 30.86 -5.25
N PHE A 93 2.18 30.89 -4.01
CA PHE A 93 1.42 31.17 -2.82
C PHE A 93 1.95 32.43 -2.14
N PHE A 94 1.09 33.44 -2.01
CA PHE A 94 1.44 34.74 -1.44
C PHE A 94 2.04 34.64 -0.02
N GLY A 95 1.73 33.58 0.75
CA GLY A 95 2.30 33.40 2.07
C GLY A 95 3.84 33.24 2.08
N LEU A 96 4.46 32.75 1.01
CA LEU A 96 5.92 32.61 0.93
C LEU A 96 6.64 33.95 0.81
N SER A 97 5.98 34.99 0.29
CA SER A 97 6.52 36.36 0.24
C SER A 97 6.80 36.96 1.62
N LYS A 98 6.18 36.40 2.68
CA LYS A 98 6.37 36.83 4.08
C LYS A 98 7.69 36.31 4.68
N VAL A 99 8.33 35.32 4.04
CA VAL A 99 9.63 34.82 4.47
C VAL A 99 10.68 35.86 4.11
N LYS A 100 11.27 36.50 5.13
CA LYS A 100 12.21 37.63 4.96
C LYS A 100 13.55 37.20 4.36
N ASP A 101 14.05 36.04 4.75
CA ASP A 101 15.31 35.51 4.26
C ASP A 101 15.11 34.91 2.86
N GLU A 102 15.89 35.40 1.89
CA GLU A 102 15.75 35.01 0.49
C GLU A 102 16.08 33.54 0.25
N LYS A 103 17.04 32.97 1.00
CA LYS A 103 17.43 31.56 0.86
C LYS A 103 16.31 30.65 1.37
N PHE A 104 15.71 31.00 2.51
CA PHE A 104 14.58 30.24 3.04
C PHE A 104 13.33 30.40 2.19
N ARG A 105 13.09 31.57 1.62
CA ARG A 105 11.99 31.77 0.67
C ARG A 105 12.15 30.89 -0.56
N PHE A 106 13.33 30.92 -1.19
CA PHE A 106 13.63 30.08 -2.34
C PHE A 106 13.49 28.59 -2.03
N TRP A 107 14.03 28.13 -0.89
CA TRP A 107 13.88 26.75 -0.46
C TRP A 107 12.41 26.35 -0.27
N ALA A 108 11.60 27.22 0.34
CA ALA A 108 10.18 26.98 0.54
C ALA A 108 9.39 26.92 -0.78
N GLU A 109 9.77 27.74 -1.78
CA GLU A 109 9.22 27.67 -3.13
C GLU A 109 9.55 26.33 -3.80
N GLN A 110 10.79 25.85 -3.69
CA GLN A 110 11.17 24.53 -4.22
C GLN A 110 10.39 23.39 -3.54
N LEU A 111 10.25 23.46 -2.21
CA LEU A 111 9.47 22.48 -1.45
C LEU A 111 8.00 22.46 -1.89
N HIS A 112 7.40 23.63 -2.10
CA HIS A 112 6.01 23.78 -2.54
C HIS A 112 5.74 23.18 -3.93
N LEU A 113 6.73 23.27 -4.83
CA LEU A 113 6.67 22.62 -6.14
C LEU A 113 6.68 21.09 -6.00
N MET A 114 7.53 20.54 -5.13
CA MET A 114 7.61 19.09 -4.89
C MET A 114 6.30 18.52 -4.32
N TRP A 115 5.58 19.28 -3.48
CA TRP A 115 4.32 18.81 -2.88
C TRP A 115 3.26 18.46 -3.91
N LYS A 116 3.24 19.15 -5.06
CA LYS A 116 2.38 18.79 -6.19
C LYS A 116 2.69 17.38 -6.69
N ASP A 117 3.97 17.10 -6.92
CA ASP A 117 4.42 15.85 -7.53
C ASP A 117 4.32 14.67 -6.56
N LEU A 118 4.20 14.94 -5.26
CA LEU A 118 3.98 13.94 -4.22
C LEU A 118 2.50 13.57 -4.00
N CYS A 119 1.55 14.29 -4.61
CA CYS A 119 0.13 13.98 -4.46
C CYS A 119 -0.18 12.59 -5.02
N ARG A 120 -0.81 11.75 -4.19
CA ARG A 120 -1.33 10.43 -4.57
C ARG A 120 -2.80 10.30 -4.20
N GLN A 121 -3.57 9.68 -5.06
CA GLN A 121 -4.94 9.27 -4.82
C GLN A 121 -5.02 7.75 -4.82
N ILE A 122 -5.76 7.18 -3.87
CA ILE A 122 -5.99 5.74 -3.81
C ILE A 122 -6.95 5.38 -4.93
N ARG A 123 -6.52 4.49 -5.83
CA ARG A 123 -7.40 3.89 -6.84
C ARG A 123 -8.45 3.06 -6.12
N ALA A 124 -9.73 3.32 -6.39
CA ALA A 124 -10.80 2.53 -5.81
C ALA A 124 -10.61 1.05 -6.20
N LEU A 125 -10.35 0.20 -5.20
CA LEU A 125 -10.19 -1.23 -5.39
C LEU A 125 -11.57 -1.82 -5.70
N ALA A 126 -11.87 -2.02 -6.97
CA ALA A 126 -12.94 -2.90 -7.39
C ALA A 126 -12.47 -4.34 -7.17
N TRP A 127 -12.61 -4.86 -5.94
CA TRP A 127 -12.50 -6.30 -5.73
C TRP A 127 -13.41 -6.98 -6.73
N LYS A 128 -12.91 -8.00 -7.44
CA LYS A 128 -13.76 -8.87 -8.24
C LYS A 128 -14.66 -9.65 -7.27
N VAL A 129 -15.70 -9.01 -6.77
CA VAL A 129 -16.78 -9.66 -6.05
C VAL A 129 -17.36 -10.64 -7.05
N GLY A 130 -17.15 -11.93 -6.79
CA GLY A 130 -17.67 -12.98 -7.65
C GLY A 130 -19.15 -12.75 -7.87
N LYS A 131 -19.53 -12.45 -9.13
CA LYS A 131 -20.92 -12.60 -9.55
C LYS A 131 -21.25 -14.07 -9.36
N LYS A 132 -22.10 -14.35 -8.36
CA LYS A 132 -22.87 -15.59 -8.33
C LYS A 132 -23.92 -15.54 -9.43
#